data_AF-W1YMY3-F1
#
_entry.id   AF-W1YMY3-F1
#
_cell.length_a   1.000
_cell.length_b   1.000
_cell.length_c   1.000
_cell.angle_alpha   90.00
_cell.angle_beta   90.00
_cell.angle_gamma   90.00
#
_symmetry.space_group_name_H-M   'P 1'
#
loop_
_entity.id
_entity.type
_entity.pdbx_description
1 polymer ?
#
loop_
_entity_poly.entity_id
_entity_poly.type
_entity_poly.pdbx_seq_one_letter_code
_entity_poly.pdbx_strand_id
1 'polypeptide(L)'
;WLLFSGNGGPQASVSNLWDQGGFLPHGFTGLVMMMAIIMFSFGGLELVGITAAEADNPEQSITKATNQGIYRILIFYIGSLAVLLSLMPTSTSLPYSATTRRWSV
;
A
#
# COMPACT_ATOMS: atom_id res chain seq x y z
N TRP A 1 -13.53 -10.14 11.98
CA TRP A 1 -14.82 -10.85 12.08
C TRP A 1 -15.79 -10.38 11.00
N LEU A 2 -16.08 -9.06 10.90
CA LEU A 2 -16.99 -8.49 9.90
C LEU A 2 -16.68 -8.82 8.42
N LEU A 3 -15.40 -8.85 8.03
CA LEU A 3 -14.97 -9.19 6.66
C LEU A 3 -15.13 -10.69 6.31
N PHE A 4 -15.03 -11.57 7.30
CA PHE A 4 -15.16 -13.02 7.12
C PHE A 4 -16.61 -13.52 7.35
N SER A 5 -17.40 -12.77 8.12
CA SER A 5 -18.78 -13.10 8.46
C SER A 5 -19.82 -12.51 7.51
N GLY A 6 -19.40 -11.83 6.43
CA GLY A 6 -20.30 -11.20 5.45
C GLY A 6 -21.14 -10.03 5.99
N ASN A 7 -20.86 -9.52 7.20
CA ASN A 7 -21.58 -8.42 7.84
C ASN A 7 -20.96 -7.04 7.56
N GLY A 8 -19.93 -6.95 6.69
CA GLY A 8 -19.27 -5.71 6.29
C GLY A 8 -20.05 -4.87 5.25
N GLY A 9 -21.22 -5.33 4.80
CA GLY A 9 -22.00 -4.74 3.71
C GLY A 9 -21.82 -5.50 2.38
N PRO A 10 -22.78 -5.44 1.44
CA PRO A 10 -22.74 -6.21 0.18
C PRO A 10 -21.50 -5.94 -0.69
N GLN A 11 -20.85 -4.79 -0.50
CA GLN A 11 -19.66 -4.38 -1.23
C GLN A 11 -18.33 -4.81 -0.59
N ALA A 12 -18.32 -5.21 0.69
CA ALA A 12 -17.09 -5.53 1.42
C ALA A 12 -16.88 -7.05 1.48
N SER A 13 -16.02 -7.56 0.59
CA SER A 13 -15.67 -8.97 0.48
C SER A 13 -14.17 -9.15 0.35
N VAL A 14 -13.63 -10.23 0.94
CA VAL A 14 -12.23 -10.67 0.76
C VAL A 14 -11.91 -10.95 -0.70
N SER A 15 -12.93 -11.26 -1.52
CA SER A 15 -12.79 -11.48 -2.96
C SER A 15 -12.40 -10.21 -3.73
N ASN A 16 -12.64 -9.01 -3.18
CA ASN A 16 -12.18 -7.75 -3.78
C ASN A 16 -10.65 -7.64 -3.87
N LEU A 17 -9.90 -8.45 -3.09
CA LEU A 17 -8.44 -8.48 -3.13
C LEU A 17 -7.89 -8.99 -4.47
N TRP A 18 -8.64 -9.82 -5.19
CA TRP A 18 -8.16 -10.46 -6.42
C TRP A 18 -9.16 -10.40 -7.59
N ASP A 19 -10.46 -10.23 -7.36
CA ASP A 19 -11.47 -10.27 -8.43
C ASP A 19 -11.47 -9.00 -9.32
N GLN A 20 -10.99 -7.87 -8.82
CA GLN A 20 -11.12 -6.56 -9.48
C GLN A 20 -9.86 -6.13 -10.26
N GLY A 21 -9.18 -7.09 -10.92
CA GLY A 21 -7.95 -6.86 -11.69
C GLY A 21 -6.73 -7.69 -11.27
N GLY A 22 -6.90 -8.63 -10.33
CA GLY A 22 -5.83 -9.49 -9.85
C GLY A 22 -4.70 -8.74 -9.13
N PHE A 23 -3.60 -9.44 -8.87
CA PHE A 23 -2.41 -8.87 -8.22
C PHE A 23 -1.66 -7.86 -9.13
N LEU A 24 -1.88 -7.90 -10.44
CA LEU A 24 -1.19 -7.09 -11.44
C LEU A 24 -2.18 -6.46 -12.46
N PRO A 25 -3.03 -5.51 -12.03
CA PRO A 25 -4.06 -4.92 -12.90
C PRO A 25 -3.48 -4.14 -14.09
N HIS A 26 -2.26 -3.61 -13.95
CA HIS A 26 -1.53 -2.90 -15.01
C HIS A 26 -0.51 -3.79 -15.75
N GLY A 27 -0.55 -5.10 -15.50
CA GLY A 27 0.37 -6.07 -16.10
C GLY A 27 1.85 -5.79 -15.83
N PHE A 28 2.72 -6.34 -16.69
CA PHE A 28 4.17 -6.22 -16.56
C PHE A 28 4.68 -4.77 -16.72
N THR A 29 4.03 -3.98 -17.58
CA THR A 29 4.38 -2.55 -17.75
C THR A 29 4.18 -1.77 -16.46
N GLY A 30 3.11 -2.04 -15.71
CA GLY A 30 2.89 -1.42 -14.41
C GLY A 30 3.95 -1.78 -13.38
N LEU A 31 4.42 -3.04 -13.39
CA LEU A 31 5.51 -3.50 -12.54
C LEU A 31 6.81 -2.73 -12.83
N VAL A 32 7.20 -2.62 -14.10
CA VAL A 32 8.43 -1.91 -14.50
C VAL A 32 8.37 -0.42 -14.13
N MET A 33 7.23 0.23 -14.35
CA MET A 33 7.03 1.63 -13.95
C MET A 33 7.15 1.82 -12.43
N MET A 34 6.57 0.91 -11.64
CA MET A 34 6.71 0.94 -10.19
C MET A 34 8.15 0.69 -9.74
N MET A 35 8.89 -0.21 -10.39
CA MET A 35 10.31 -0.41 -10.10
C MET A 35 11.12 0.89 -10.31
N ALA A 36 10.86 1.63 -11.40
CA ALA A 36 11.52 2.90 -11.65
C ALA A 36 11.22 3.95 -10.55
N ILE A 37 9.96 4.04 -10.11
CA ILE A 37 9.55 4.93 -9.01
C ILE A 37 10.22 4.54 -7.69
N ILE A 38 10.29 3.24 -7.40
CA ILE A 38 10.92 2.69 -6.20
C ILE A 38 12.42 3.01 -6.20
N MET A 39 13.12 2.78 -7.31
CA MET A 39 14.53 3.10 -7.47
C MET A 39 14.80 4.59 -7.22
N PHE A 40 13.95 5.47 -7.75
CA PHE A 40 14.06 6.90 -7.51
C PHE A 40 13.79 7.26 -6.03
N SER A 41 12.81 6.62 -5.40
CA SER A 41 12.46 6.85 -3.99
C SER A 41 13.57 6.43 -3.02
N PHE A 42 14.45 5.52 -3.43
CA PHE A 42 15.60 5.08 -2.65
C PHE A 42 16.84 5.98 -2.76
N GLY A 43 16.80 7.05 -3.56
CA GLY A 43 17.92 7.99 -3.72
C GLY A 43 18.36 8.72 -2.44
N GLY A 44 17.65 8.60 -1.32
CA GLY A 44 18.02 9.15 -0.02
C GLY A 44 18.61 8.14 0.98
N LEU A 45 18.74 6.86 0.61
CA LEU A 45 19.29 5.83 1.50
C LEU A 45 20.79 6.00 1.78
N GLU A 46 21.50 6.77 0.96
CA GLU A 46 22.93 7.07 1.16
C GLU A 46 23.18 7.72 2.54
N LEU A 47 22.28 8.60 2.99
CA LEU A 47 22.38 9.25 4.30
C LEU A 47 22.22 8.25 5.46
N VAL A 48 21.35 7.25 5.29
CA VAL A 48 21.16 6.15 6.25
C VAL A 48 22.42 5.27 6.30
N GLY A 49 23.09 5.08 5.17
CA GLY A 49 24.38 4.37 5.09
C GLY A 49 25.54 5.11 5.77
N ILE A 50 25.60 6.43 5.64
CA ILE A 50 26.64 7.25 6.30
C ILE A 50 26.44 7.27 7.81
N THR A 51 25.22 7.54 8.27
CA THR A 51 24.90 7.54 9.71
C THR A 51 25.06 6.16 10.34
N ALA A 52 24.80 5.09 9.58
CA ALA A 52 25.14 3.73 9.94
C ALA A 52 26.65 3.51 10.13
N ALA A 53 27.50 4.07 9.27
CA ALA A 53 28.95 3.92 9.35
C ALA A 53 29.57 4.60 10.58
N GLU A 54 28.88 5.59 11.16
CA GLU A 54 29.28 6.30 12.38
C GLU A 54 28.77 5.64 13.68
N ALA A 55 27.91 4.62 13.58
CA ALA A 55 27.35 3.94 14.75
C ALA A 55 28.34 2.94 15.38
N ASP A 56 28.37 2.88 16.71
CA ASP A 56 29.15 1.86 17.43
C ASP A 56 28.62 0.44 17.13
N ASN A 57 29.53 -0.46 16.75
CA ASN A 57 29.21 -1.84 16.33
C ASN A 57 28.07 -1.90 15.30
N PRO A 58 28.27 -1.32 14.11
CA PRO A 58 27.22 -1.08 13.12
C PRO A 58 26.59 -2.39 12.63
N GLU A 59 27.40 -3.44 12.47
CA GLU A 59 26.96 -4.75 11.97
C GLU A 59 25.83 -5.37 12.81
N GLN A 60 25.87 -5.21 14.14
CA GLN A 60 24.86 -5.77 15.02
C GLN A 60 23.72 -4.78 15.32
N SER A 61 24.05 -3.49 15.56
CA SER A 61 23.06 -2.51 16.01
C SER A 61 22.09 -2.12 14.89
N ILE A 62 22.60 -1.88 13.68
CA ILE A 62 21.80 -1.47 12.52
C ILE A 62 20.90 -2.63 12.08
N THR A 63 21.45 -3.83 11.96
CA THR A 63 20.70 -5.00 11.46
C THR A 63 19.56 -5.36 12.41
N LYS A 64 19.80 -5.29 13.73
CA LYS A 64 18.79 -5.56 14.75
C LYS A 64 17.70 -4.48 14.76
N ALA A 65 18.07 -3.21 14.70
CA ALA A 65 17.12 -2.09 14.66
C ALA A 65 16.28 -2.10 13.37
N THR A 66 16.93 -2.33 12.23
CA THR A 66 16.30 -2.39 10.91
C THR A 66 15.30 -3.53 10.83
N ASN A 67 15.67 -4.75 11.25
CA ASN A 67 14.75 -5.89 11.24
C ASN A 67 13.53 -5.68 12.16
N GLN A 68 13.71 -5.02 13.30
CA GLN A 68 12.59 -4.66 14.19
C GLN A 68 11.64 -3.65 13.55
N GLY A 69 12.18 -2.65 12.84
CA GLY A 69 11.39 -1.67 12.10
C GLY A 69 10.67 -2.27 10.89
N ILE A 70 11.39 -3.01 10.05
CA ILE A 70 10.87 -3.65 8.83
C ILE A 70 9.69 -4.55 9.17
N TYR A 71 9.80 -5.41 10.19
CA TYR A 71 8.72 -6.34 10.53
C TYR A 71 7.43 -5.61 10.92
N ARG A 72 7.55 -4.52 11.68
CA ARG A 72 6.40 -3.68 12.07
C ARG A 72 5.78 -3.02 10.85
N ILE A 73 6.60 -2.38 10.00
CA ILE A 73 6.12 -1.72 8.78
C ILE A 73 5.44 -2.75 7.87
N LEU A 74 6.03 -3.93 7.68
CA LEU A 74 5.49 -4.98 6.82
C LEU A 74 4.10 -5.44 7.28
N ILE A 75 3.94 -5.75 8.58
CA ILE A 75 2.67 -6.23 9.13
C ILE A 75 1.61 -5.14 9.11
N PHE A 76 1.92 -3.93 9.57
CA PHE A 76 0.95 -2.84 9.59
C PHE A 76 0.57 -2.40 8.18
N TYR A 77 1.53 -2.34 7.27
CA TYR A 77 1.29 -1.94 5.89
C TYR A 77 0.47 -2.98 5.13
N ILE A 78 0.92 -4.25 5.08
CA ILE A 78 0.18 -5.30 4.36
C ILE A 78 -1.18 -5.56 5.03
N GLY A 79 -1.24 -5.56 6.36
CA GLY A 79 -2.49 -5.73 7.10
C GLY A 79 -3.48 -4.60 6.84
N SER A 80 -3.03 -3.34 6.88
CA SER A 80 -3.90 -2.19 6.57
C SER A 80 -4.32 -2.19 5.11
N LEU A 81 -3.44 -2.53 4.17
CA LEU A 81 -3.75 -2.61 2.74
C LEU A 81 -4.78 -3.71 2.46
N ALA A 82 -4.64 -4.88 3.07
CA ALA A 82 -5.60 -5.97 2.93
C ALA A 82 -6.99 -5.57 3.47
N VAL A 83 -7.04 -4.90 4.63
CA VAL A 83 -8.30 -4.38 5.19
C VAL A 83 -8.90 -3.29 4.29
N LEU A 84 -8.08 -2.35 3.81
CA LEU A 84 -8.49 -1.25 2.96
C LEU A 84 -9.08 -1.75 1.63
N LEU A 85 -8.38 -2.65 0.95
CA LEU A 85 -8.81 -3.23 -0.32
C LEU A 85 -10.03 -4.16 -0.17
N SER A 86 -10.19 -4.80 1.00
CA SER A 86 -11.40 -5.58 1.29
C SER A 86 -12.63 -4.69 1.52
N LEU A 87 -12.43 -3.50 2.12
CA LEU A 87 -13.51 -2.55 2.46
C LEU A 87 -13.92 -1.65 1.29
N MET A 88 -12.96 -1.18 0.50
CA MET A 88 -13.22 -0.27 -0.61
C MET A 88 -13.05 -1.00 -1.96
N PRO A 89 -14.14 -1.31 -2.67
CA PRO A 89 -14.02 -1.78 -4.05
C PRO A 89 -13.39 -0.69 -4.90
N THR A 90 -12.22 -0.98 -5.47
CA THR A 90 -11.36 -0.07 -6.24
C THR A 90 -11.99 0.37 -7.57
N SER A 91 -13.12 -0.22 -7.93
CA SER A 91 -13.89 0.05 -9.15
C SER A 91 -15.08 1.00 -8.96
N THR A 92 -15.21 1.67 -7.81
CA THR A 92 -16.27 2.68 -7.62
C THR A 92 -15.95 3.92 -8.46
N SER A 93 -16.45 3.92 -9.69
CA SER A 93 -16.66 5.14 -10.47
C SER A 93 -17.48 6.09 -9.61
N LEU A 94 -16.85 7.15 -9.12
CA LEU A 94 -17.58 8.27 -8.54
C LEU A 94 -18.64 8.68 -9.58
N PRO A 95 -19.94 8.73 -9.23
CA PRO A 95 -20.91 9.37 -10.11
C PRO A 95 -20.56 10.87 -10.14
N TYR A 96 -19.76 11.27 -11.12
CA TYR A 96 -19.47 12.66 -11.48
C TYR A 96 -20.73 13.29 -12.09
N SER A 97 -21.84 13.34 -11.36
CA SER A 97 -23.10 13.89 -11.89
C SER A 97 -24.01 14.58 -10.85
N ALA A 98 -23.61 14.66 -9.58
CA ALA A 98 -24.50 15.22 -8.56
C ALA A 98 -24.40 16.74 -8.31
N THR A 99 -23.44 17.48 -8.92
CA THR A 99 -23.17 18.88 -8.52
C THR A 99 -23.43 19.94 -9.62
N THR A 100 -23.63 19.56 -10.88
CA THR A 100 -23.74 20.55 -11.98
C THR A 100 -25.16 21.05 -12.26
N ARG A 101 -26.20 20.51 -11.60
CA ARG A 101 -27.61 20.93 -11.79
C ARG A 101 -28.15 21.89 -10.72
N ARG A 102 -27.27 22.65 -10.04
CA ARG A 102 -27.67 23.57 -8.96
C ARG A 102 -27.28 25.04 -9.17
N TRP A 103 -26.73 25.39 -10.34
CA TRP A 103 -26.32 26.77 -10.64
C TRP A 103 -26.76 27.25 -12.03
N SER A 104 -27.88 26.74 -12.55
CA SER A 104 -28.50 27.23 -13.80
C SER A 104 -29.78 28.02 -13.54
N VAL A 105 -29.71 28.98 -12.62
CA VAL A 105 -30.70 30.07 -12.46
C VAL A 105 -30.05 31.39 -12.79
#